data_AF-A0A7V0IFJ8-F1
#
_entry.id   AF-A0A7V0IFJ8-F1
#
_cell.length_a   1.000
_cell.length_b   1.000
_cell.length_c   1.000
_cell.angle_alpha   90.00
_cell.angle_beta   90.00
_cell.angle_gamma   90.00
#
_symmetry.space_group_name_H-M   'P 1'
#
loop_
_entity.id
_entity.type
_entity.pdbx_description
1 polymer ?
#
loop_
_entity_poly.entity_id
_entity_poly.type
_entity_poly.pdbx_seq_one_letter_code
_entity_poly.pdbx_strand_id
1 'polypeptide(L)'
;MKPRVMITISALLAMLVSAIDAGEIEHKAVFAHGATVRSEGIPNFVLRMHRQRATDVFIMVKDASGAYRFDTMDSVISQRNLIGACFRVHAWIITFNDASYSDGWNDSWVN
;
A
#
# COMPACT_ATOMS: atom_id res chain seq x y z
N MET A 1 15.16 -51.74 -19.64
CA MET A 1 14.91 -51.26 -18.25
C MET A 1 14.81 -49.74 -18.30
N LYS A 2 13.69 -49.13 -17.85
CA LYS A 2 13.54 -47.66 -17.81
C LYS A 2 14.10 -47.12 -16.49
N PRO A 3 14.96 -46.09 -16.49
CA PRO A 3 15.44 -45.50 -15.24
C PRO A 3 14.28 -44.77 -14.54
N ARG A 4 14.05 -45.11 -13.26
CA ARG A 4 13.15 -44.36 -12.39
C ARG A 4 13.92 -43.20 -11.81
N VAL A 5 13.58 -41.98 -12.23
CA VAL A 5 14.13 -40.75 -11.63
C VAL A 5 13.53 -40.61 -10.24
N MET A 6 14.35 -40.81 -9.21
CA MET A 6 13.95 -40.62 -7.81
C MET A 6 14.29 -39.20 -7.41
N ILE A 7 13.30 -38.31 -7.47
CA ILE A 7 13.42 -36.95 -6.93
C ILE A 7 13.35 -37.07 -5.41
N THR A 8 14.44 -36.72 -4.73
CA THR A 8 14.49 -36.68 -3.27
C THR A 8 13.64 -35.53 -2.74
N ILE A 9 13.06 -35.69 -1.55
CA ILE A 9 12.21 -34.66 -0.90
C ILE A 9 12.96 -33.32 -0.81
N SER A 10 14.27 -33.34 -0.62
CA SER A 10 15.12 -32.14 -0.59
C SER A 10 15.15 -31.40 -1.93
N ALA A 11 15.14 -32.11 -3.07
CA ALA A 11 15.07 -31.50 -4.39
C ALA A 11 13.67 -30.92 -4.67
N LEU A 12 12.62 -31.58 -4.19
CA LEU A 12 11.26 -31.06 -4.26
C LEU A 12 11.11 -29.77 -3.42
N LEU A 13 11.71 -29.74 -2.22
CA LEU A 13 11.69 -28.58 -1.33
C LEU A 13 12.50 -27.42 -1.92
N ALA A 14 13.67 -27.68 -2.50
CA ALA A 14 14.46 -26.66 -3.18
C ALA A 14 13.70 -26.05 -4.37
N MET A 15 13.04 -26.88 -5.19
CA MET A 15 12.19 -26.38 -6.28
C MET A 15 11.00 -25.56 -5.77
N LEU A 16 10.40 -25.94 -4.63
CA LEU A 16 9.31 -25.19 -4.02
C LEU A 16 9.78 -23.81 -3.51
N VAL A 17 10.95 -23.76 -2.86
CA VAL A 17 11.55 -22.51 -2.35
C VAL A 17 11.93 -21.59 -3.50
N SER A 18 12.55 -22.09 -4.58
CA SER A 18 12.87 -21.29 -5.76
C SER A 18 11.63 -20.80 -6.51
N ALA A 19 10.52 -21.56 -6.50
CA ALA A 19 9.26 -21.13 -7.09
C ALA A 19 8.54 -20.04 -6.27
N ILE A 20 8.79 -19.98 -4.96
CA ILE A 20 8.30 -18.90 -4.08
C ILE A 20 9.14 -17.63 -4.29
N ASP A 21 10.44 -17.77 -4.58
CA ASP A 21 11.39 -16.66 -4.73
C ASP A 21 11.42 -16.05 -6.15
N ALA A 22 11.01 -16.80 -7.18
CA ALA A 22 11.01 -16.35 -8.58
C ALA A 22 9.84 -15.40 -8.95
N GLY A 23 8.96 -15.07 -8.01
CA GLY A 23 7.99 -14.00 -8.20
C GLY A 23 8.64 -12.68 -7.82
N GLU A 24 9.22 -11.96 -8.78
CA GLU A 24 9.50 -10.53 -8.63
C GLU A 24 8.26 -9.90 -7.98
N ILE A 25 8.38 -9.44 -6.73
CA ILE A 25 7.30 -8.73 -6.06
C ILE A 25 7.22 -7.38 -6.78
N GLU A 26 6.46 -7.36 -7.87
CA GLU A 26 6.12 -6.16 -8.60
C GLU A 26 5.47 -5.20 -7.60
N HIS A 27 6.17 -4.11 -7.28
CA HIS A 27 5.67 -3.11 -6.35
C HIS A 27 4.40 -2.47 -6.94
N LYS A 28 3.24 -2.77 -6.33
CA LYS A 28 1.93 -2.25 -6.71
C LYS A 28 1.48 -1.22 -5.69
N ALA A 29 1.79 0.04 -5.99
CA ALA A 29 1.42 1.18 -5.17
C ALA A 29 0.06 1.76 -5.60
N VAL A 30 -0.80 2.04 -4.62
CA VAL A 30 -2.08 2.73 -4.82
C VAL A 30 -2.09 4.03 -4.02
N PHE A 31 -2.38 5.13 -4.70
CA PHE A 31 -2.60 6.44 -4.08
C PHE A 31 -4.10 6.68 -3.97
N ALA A 32 -4.60 6.84 -2.75
CA ALA A 32 -6.02 6.98 -2.49
C ALA A 32 -6.31 8.23 -1.69
N HIS A 33 -7.25 9.03 -2.19
CA HIS A 33 -7.79 10.15 -1.43
C HIS A 33 -8.59 9.61 -0.23
N GLY A 34 -8.38 10.15 0.97
CA GLY A 34 -9.08 9.67 2.17
C GLY A 34 -10.62 9.72 2.02
N ALA A 35 -11.14 10.72 1.28
CA ALA A 35 -12.56 10.82 0.98
C ALA A 35 -13.08 9.66 0.13
N THR A 36 -12.33 9.24 -0.89
CA THR A 36 -12.67 8.10 -1.75
C THR A 36 -12.68 6.79 -0.97
N VAL A 37 -11.74 6.62 -0.04
CA VAL A 37 -11.67 5.43 0.82
C VAL A 37 -12.89 5.36 1.74
N ARG A 38 -13.32 6.49 2.30
CA ARG A 38 -14.54 6.56 3.13
C ARG A 38 -15.81 6.30 2.33
N SER A 39 -15.92 6.84 1.11
CA SER A 39 -17.10 6.63 0.26
C SER A 39 -17.22 5.19 -0.25
N GLU A 40 -16.10 4.52 -0.55
CA GLU A 40 -16.07 3.09 -0.89
C GLU A 40 -16.40 2.19 0.33
N GLY A 41 -16.06 2.67 1.53
CA GLY A 41 -16.13 1.93 2.78
C GLY A 41 -14.84 1.17 3.06
N ILE A 42 -14.31 1.33 4.28
CA ILE A 42 -13.02 0.76 4.70
C ILE A 42 -12.91 -0.75 4.43
N PRO A 43 -13.91 -1.60 4.76
CA PRO A 43 -13.80 -3.03 4.51
C PRO A 43 -13.70 -3.38 3.02
N ASN A 44 -14.48 -2.71 2.17
CA ASN A 44 -14.48 -2.94 0.73
C ASN A 44 -13.15 -2.52 0.09
N PHE A 45 -12.66 -1.35 0.47
CA PHE A 45 -11.37 -0.83 0.01
C PHE A 45 -10.23 -1.79 0.36
N VAL A 46 -10.13 -2.21 1.62
CA VAL A 46 -9.07 -3.13 2.08
C VAL A 46 -9.15 -4.48 1.37
N LEU A 47 -10.37 -5.03 1.22
CA LEU A 47 -10.58 -6.29 0.50
C LEU A 47 -10.18 -6.17 -0.98
N ARG A 48 -10.45 -5.04 -1.63
CA ARG A 48 -10.05 -4.77 -3.01
C ARG A 48 -8.53 -4.70 -3.15
N MET A 49 -7.85 -3.95 -2.27
CA MET A 49 -6.39 -3.86 -2.27
C MET A 49 -5.73 -5.23 -2.07
N HIS A 50 -6.29 -6.04 -1.18
CA HIS A 50 -5.84 -7.41 -0.97
C HIS A 50 -6.03 -8.29 -2.21
N ARG A 51 -7.22 -8.28 -2.82
CA ARG A 51 -7.52 -9.06 -4.04
C ARG A 51 -6.67 -8.66 -5.24
N GLN A 52 -6.35 -7.38 -5.36
CA GLN A 52 -5.50 -6.85 -6.43
C GLN A 52 -4.01 -7.02 -6.15
N ARG A 53 -3.64 -7.61 -5.00
CA ARG A 53 -2.25 -7.81 -4.57
C ARG A 53 -1.47 -6.49 -4.53
N ALA A 54 -2.09 -5.42 -4.03
CA ALA A 54 -1.37 -4.19 -3.73
C ALA A 54 -0.25 -4.49 -2.72
N THR A 55 0.91 -3.85 -2.90
CA THR A 55 2.03 -3.94 -1.95
C THR A 55 2.06 -2.73 -1.03
N ASP A 56 1.63 -1.58 -1.54
CA ASP A 56 1.73 -0.28 -0.89
C ASP A 56 0.46 0.53 -1.12
N VAL A 57 -0.08 1.11 -0.05
CA VAL A 57 -1.26 1.97 -0.10
C VAL A 57 -0.92 3.29 0.58
N PHE A 58 -0.95 4.37 -0.20
CA PHE A 58 -0.74 5.74 0.24
C PHE A 58 -2.09 6.40 0.46
N ILE A 59 -2.42 6.68 1.73
CA ILE A 59 -3.67 7.34 2.11
C ILE A 59 -3.40 8.83 2.28
N MET A 60 -4.11 9.68 1.53
CA MET A 60 -4.02 11.11 1.74
C MET A 60 -4.56 11.47 3.13
N VAL A 61 -3.68 11.93 4.01
CA VAL A 61 -4.00 12.41 5.35
C VAL A 61 -4.00 13.92 5.43
N LYS A 62 -3.40 14.63 4.46
CA LYS A 62 -3.47 16.09 4.34
C LYS A 62 -3.56 16.48 2.86
N ASP A 63 -4.61 17.21 2.50
CA ASP A 63 -4.82 17.74 1.16
C ASP A 63 -4.35 19.20 1.04
N ALA A 64 -4.57 19.82 -0.12
CA ALA A 64 -4.12 21.18 -0.39
C ALA A 64 -4.90 22.25 0.39
N SER A 65 -6.01 21.90 1.04
CA SER A 65 -6.72 22.83 1.93
C SER A 65 -6.00 23.05 3.25
N GLY A 66 -5.02 22.19 3.57
CA GLY A 66 -4.33 22.17 4.85
C GLY A 66 -5.01 21.32 5.92
N ALA A 67 -6.26 20.89 5.68
CA ALA A 67 -6.97 20.00 6.59
C ALA A 67 -6.27 18.64 6.66
N TYR A 68 -6.05 18.14 7.88
CA TYR A 68 -5.47 16.82 8.12
C TYR A 68 -6.44 15.88 8.83
N ARG A 69 -6.37 14.59 8.50
CA ARG A 69 -7.25 13.56 9.03
C ARG A 69 -6.60 12.18 8.97
N PHE A 70 -6.33 11.60 10.14
CA PHE A 70 -5.65 10.31 10.30
C PHE A 70 -6.60 9.12 10.53
N ASP A 71 -7.83 9.36 10.98
CA ASP A 71 -8.80 8.32 11.34
C ASP A 71 -9.07 7.28 10.23
N THR A 72 -9.02 7.73 8.97
CA THR A 72 -9.21 6.89 7.78
C THR A 72 -8.04 5.94 7.60
N MET A 73 -6.82 6.43 7.80
CA MET A 73 -5.60 5.62 7.76
C MET A 73 -5.62 4.59 8.90
N ASP A 74 -5.95 5.01 10.12
CA ASP A 74 -6.04 4.13 11.29
C ASP A 74 -7.08 3.01 11.08
N SER A 75 -8.23 3.36 10.51
CA SER A 75 -9.29 2.40 10.17
C SER A 75 -8.83 1.40 9.09
N VAL A 76 -8.10 1.86 8.07
CA VAL A 76 -7.52 0.98 7.03
C VAL A 76 -6.50 0.02 7.64
N ILE A 77 -5.62 0.51 8.52
CA ILE A 77 -4.62 -0.32 9.22
C ILE A 77 -5.31 -1.38 10.08
N SER A 78 -6.30 -0.98 10.87
CA SER A 78 -7.08 -1.88 11.72
C SER A 78 -7.77 -2.98 10.90
N GLN A 79 -8.47 -2.58 9.83
CA GLN A 79 -9.18 -3.52 8.97
C GLN A 79 -8.23 -4.45 8.19
N ARG A 80 -7.08 -3.94 7.72
CA ARG A 80 -6.04 -4.75 7.08
C ARG A 80 -5.53 -5.84 8.04
N ASN A 81 -5.24 -5.46 9.29
CA ASN A 81 -4.78 -6.39 10.32
C ASN A 81 -5.85 -7.44 10.63
N LEU A 82 -7.11 -7.02 10.73
CA LEU A 82 -8.24 -7.91 11.00
C LEU A 82 -8.38 -9.04 9.97
N ILE A 83 -8.14 -8.75 8.69
CA ILE A 83 -8.27 -9.74 7.60
C ILE A 83 -6.94 -10.41 7.20
N GLY A 84 -5.82 -10.05 7.84
CA GLY A 84 -4.50 -10.58 7.51
C GLY A 84 -3.97 -10.18 6.13
N ALA A 85 -4.32 -9.00 5.62
CA ALA A 85 -3.81 -8.52 4.33
C ALA A 85 -2.36 -8.01 4.43
N CYS A 86 -1.53 -8.35 3.44
CA CYS A 86 -0.08 -8.12 3.48
C CYS A 86 0.41 -6.88 2.72
N PHE A 87 -0.29 -5.74 2.81
CA PHE A 87 0.16 -4.48 2.21
C PHE A 87 0.57 -3.43 3.23
N ARG A 88 1.54 -2.57 2.87
CA ARG A 88 2.00 -1.45 3.69
C ARG A 88 1.04 -0.27 3.53
N VAL A 89 0.82 0.47 4.61
CA VAL A 89 -0.01 1.68 4.61
C VAL A 89 0.89 2.87 4.93
N HIS A 90 0.87 3.88 4.08
CA HIS A 90 1.71 5.07 4.16
C HIS A 90 0.84 6.32 4.22
N ALA A 91 1.28 7.32 4.97
CA ALA A 91 0.67 8.65 4.96
C ALA A 91 1.12 9.41 3.70
N TRP A 92 0.16 9.98 2.98
CA TRP A 92 0.40 10.91 1.88
C TRP A 92 -0.05 12.31 2.30
N ILE A 93 0.88 13.27 2.23
CA ILE A 93 0.75 14.62 2.75
C ILE A 93 1.11 15.61 1.65
N ILE A 94 0.25 16.58 1.40
CA ILE A 94 0.59 17.77 0.61
C ILE A 94 1.19 18.82 1.55
N THR A 95 2.42 19.26 1.26
CA THR A 95 3.19 20.19 2.10
C THR A 95 3.23 21.61 1.52
N PHE A 96 3.68 21.76 0.27
CA PHE A 96 3.97 23.07 -0.31
C PHE A 96 2.75 23.80 -0.86
N ASN A 97 1.69 23.08 -1.22
CA ASN A 97 0.43 23.67 -1.66
C ASN A 97 -0.56 23.55 -0.51
N ASP A 98 -0.46 24.42 0.48
CA ASP A 98 -1.26 24.39 1.70
C ASP A 98 -2.00 25.72 1.87
N ALA A 99 -3.30 25.72 1.60
CA ALA A 99 -4.15 26.91 1.73
C ALA A 99 -4.32 27.38 3.19
N SER A 100 -4.01 26.53 4.18
CA SER A 100 -3.98 26.92 5.59
C SER A 100 -2.70 27.66 5.99
N TYR A 101 -1.69 27.67 5.11
CA TYR A 101 -0.39 28.29 5.31
C TYR A 101 -0.13 29.32 4.19
N SER A 102 -0.33 30.61 4.50
CA SER A 102 -0.17 31.71 3.53
C SER A 102 1.28 31.98 3.12
N ASP A 103 2.24 31.34 3.78
CA ASP A 103 3.68 31.58 3.71
C ASP A 103 4.45 30.38 3.16
N GLY A 104 3.79 29.49 2.42
CA GLY A 104 4.39 28.33 1.77
C GLY A 104 5.48 28.72 0.76
N TRP A 105 6.68 29.06 1.23
CA TRP A 105 7.90 29.35 0.47
C TRP A 105 7.77 30.28 -0.75
N ASN A 106 6.68 31.02 -0.89
CA ASN A 106 6.35 31.72 -2.14
C ASN A 106 6.62 33.22 -2.16
N ASP A 107 7.11 33.86 -1.09
CA ASP A 107 7.22 35.33 -1.06
C ASP A 107 8.62 35.92 -0.81
N SER A 108 9.71 35.15 -0.84
CA SER A 108 11.06 35.72 -0.58
C SER A 108 12.20 35.29 -1.50
N TRP A 109 11.97 34.45 -2.51
CA TRP A 109 13.03 34.01 -3.45
C TRP A 109 12.86 34.56 -4.88
N VAL A 110 11.86 35.41 -5.09
CA VAL A 110 11.67 36.18 -6.33
C VAL A 110 11.82 37.66 -5.99
N ASN A 111 13.06 38.08 -5.73
CA ASN A 111 13.51 39.47 -5.86
C ASN A 111 14.84 39.45 -6.61
#